data_AF-A0A536NPC2-F1
#
_entry.id   AF-A0A536NPC2-F1
#
_cell.length_a   1.000
_cell.length_b   1.000
_cell.length_c   1.000
_cell.angle_alpha   90.00
_cell.angle_beta   90.00
_cell.angle_gamma   90.00
#
_symmetry.space_group_name_H-M   'P 1'
#
loop_
_entity.id
_entity.type
_entity.pdbx_description
1 polymer ?
#
loop_
_entity_poly.entity_id
_entity_poly.type
_entity_poly.pdbx_seq_one_letter_code
_entity_poly.pdbx_strand_id
1 'polypeptide(L)'
;MRRLVETSSLNVFRPFPDLETAEVAVLHLDSRGIVGLQVKTVVVDETRFRATVNVRASSFRPAPTTYFVVLAWLRDPSGFHQDFLFIPTLELLEFARDDSYGHLSFDWHLSSETPSALDKYRHPLSDLSQRVITSFP
;
A
#
# COMPACT_ATOMS: atom_id res chain seq x y z
N MET A 1 -8.09 0.94 6.66
CA MET A 1 -9.41 0.30 6.78
C MET A 1 -10.50 1.25 7.23
N ARG A 2 -10.51 1.71 8.49
CA ARG A 2 -11.55 2.63 8.99
C ARG A 2 -11.82 3.83 8.07
N ARG A 3 -10.76 4.52 7.61
CA ARG A 3 -10.87 5.66 6.69
C ARG A 3 -11.59 5.35 5.36
N LEU A 4 -11.47 4.12 4.85
CA LEU A 4 -12.18 3.72 3.63
C LEU A 4 -13.68 3.52 3.89
N VAL A 5 -14.03 2.97 5.06
CA VAL A 5 -15.42 2.71 5.48
C VAL A 5 -16.17 3.99 5.85
N GLU A 6 -15.44 5.04 6.25
CA GLU A 6 -16.01 6.37 6.51
C GLU A 6 -16.48 7.07 5.22
N THR A 7 -16.15 6.52 4.04
CA THR A 7 -16.55 7.08 2.74
C THR A 7 -17.81 6.39 2.24
N SER A 8 -18.91 7.13 2.08
CA SER A 8 -20.23 6.57 1.74
C SER A 8 -20.33 5.92 0.36
N SER A 9 -19.39 6.19 -0.55
CA SER A 9 -19.35 5.62 -1.91
C SER A 9 -18.57 4.31 -2.00
N LEU A 10 -17.99 3.81 -0.89
CA LEU A 10 -17.15 2.61 -0.88
C LEU A 10 -17.71 1.53 0.03
N ASN A 11 -17.83 0.32 -0.52
CA ASN A 11 -18.02 -0.89 0.28
C ASN A 11 -16.69 -1.63 0.41
N VAL A 12 -16.31 -1.97 1.65
CA VAL A 12 -15.03 -2.62 1.95
C VAL A 12 -15.28 -4.05 2.42
N PHE A 13 -14.66 -5.01 1.73
CA PHE A 13 -14.74 -6.43 2.04
C PHE A 13 -13.37 -6.95 2.45
N ARG A 14 -13.32 -7.74 3.52
CA ARG A 14 -12.15 -8.57 3.82
C ARG A 14 -12.42 -9.97 3.26
N PRO A 15 -11.67 -10.43 2.24
CA PRO A 15 -11.83 -11.78 1.73
C PRO A 15 -11.49 -12.79 2.82
N PHE A 16 -12.26 -13.89 2.87
CA PHE A 16 -11.97 -15.05 3.71
C PHE A 16 -12.00 -16.32 2.85
N PRO A 17 -11.00 -17.21 2.96
CA PRO A 17 -9.75 -17.05 3.73
C PRO A 17 -8.91 -15.90 3.19
N ASP A 18 -7.92 -15.43 3.96
CA ASP A 18 -7.01 -14.37 3.52
C ASP A 18 -6.42 -14.75 2.15
N LEU A 19 -6.81 -14.03 1.10
CA LEU A 19 -6.26 -14.26 -0.23
C LEU A 19 -4.86 -13.65 -0.26
N GLU A 20 -3.85 -14.45 -0.63
CA GLU A 20 -2.45 -14.01 -0.69
C GLU A 20 -2.23 -12.74 -1.52
N THR A 21 -3.12 -12.49 -2.49
CA THR A 21 -3.00 -11.41 -3.48
C THR A 21 -3.71 -10.11 -3.08
N ALA A 22 -4.77 -10.18 -2.26
CA ALA A 22 -5.51 -9.00 -1.82
C ALA A 22 -6.05 -9.20 -0.40
N GLU A 23 -5.64 -8.33 0.51
CA GLU A 23 -6.10 -8.36 1.91
C GLU A 23 -7.45 -7.65 2.07
N VAL A 24 -7.82 -6.83 1.09
CA VAL A 24 -9.05 -6.03 1.08
C VAL A 24 -9.55 -5.90 -0.34
N ALA A 25 -10.85 -6.10 -0.57
CA ALA A 25 -11.51 -5.72 -1.81
C ALA A 25 -12.39 -4.49 -1.54
N VAL A 26 -12.31 -3.49 -2.41
CA VAL A 26 -13.12 -2.27 -2.32
C VAL A 26 -14.00 -2.17 -3.55
N LEU A 27 -15.30 -2.06 -3.34
CA LEU A 27 -16.32 -1.83 -4.36
C LEU A 27 -16.68 -0.34 -4.35
N HIS A 28 -16.59 0.30 -5.51
CA HIS A 28 -17.19 1.61 -5.71
C HIS A 28 -18.68 1.45 -6.01
N LEU A 29 -19.54 2.09 -5.22
CA LEU A 29 -20.99 1.90 -5.34
C LEU A 29 -21.57 2.44 -6.64
N ASP A 30 -21.02 3.55 -7.15
CA ASP A 30 -21.53 4.23 -8.34
C ASP A 30 -21.07 3.52 -9.62
N SER A 31 -19.76 3.31 -9.80
CA SER A 31 -19.23 2.66 -11.01
C SER A 31 -19.33 1.14 -10.97
N ARG A 32 -19.62 0.54 -9.81
CA ARG A 32 -19.60 -0.91 -9.56
C ARG A 32 -18.24 -1.57 -9.81
N GLY A 33 -17.20 -0.77 -10.02
CA GLY A 33 -15.82 -1.24 -10.15
C GLY A 33 -15.31 -1.84 -8.84
N ILE A 34 -14.40 -2.79 -8.95
CA ILE A 34 -13.75 -3.44 -7.80
C ILE A 34 -12.24 -3.27 -7.93
N VAL A 35 -11.60 -2.84 -6.85
CA VAL A 35 -10.14 -2.85 -6.72
C VAL A 35 -9.71 -3.69 -5.53
N GLY A 36 -8.60 -4.40 -5.70
CA GLY A 36 -7.91 -5.12 -4.63
C GLY A 36 -6.85 -4.25 -3.97
N LEU A 37 -6.75 -4.30 -2.66
CA LEU A 37 -5.68 -3.67 -1.90
C LEU A 37 -4.89 -4.73 -1.14
N GLN A 38 -3.59 -4.74 -1.33
CA GLN A 38 -2.65 -5.48 -0.51
C GLN A 38 -2.00 -4.52 0.49
N VAL A 39 -2.32 -4.66 1.77
CA VAL A 39 -1.82 -3.72 2.80
C VAL A 39 -0.50 -4.25 3.35
N LYS A 40 0.52 -3.40 3.40
CA LYS A 40 1.78 -3.70 4.09
C LYS A 40 1.98 -2.65 5.17
N THR A 41 2.21 -3.11 6.40
CA THR A 41 2.59 -2.21 7.49
C THR A 41 4.04 -2.45 7.84
N VAL A 42 4.85 -1.40 7.81
CA VAL A 42 6.23 -1.43 8.27
C VAL A 42 6.35 -0.64 9.57
N VAL A 43 7.21 -1.11 10.47
CA VAL A 43 7.49 -0.43 11.73
C VAL A 43 8.75 0.40 11.55
N VAL A 44 8.66 1.67 11.92
CA VAL A 44 9.72 2.66 11.80
C VAL A 44 10.06 3.17 13.19
N ASP A 45 11.36 3.31 13.45
CA ASP A 45 11.90 3.95 14.64
C ASP A 45 12.50 5.31 14.27
N GLU A 46 12.44 6.30 15.18
CA GLU A 46 12.89 7.67 14.92
C GLU A 46 14.38 7.75 14.54
N THR A 47 15.17 6.77 14.98
CA THR A 47 16.60 6.68 14.69
C THR A 47 16.90 6.34 13.22
N ARG A 48 15.93 5.76 12.51
CA ARG A 48 16.04 5.36 11.11
C ARG A 48 14.69 5.55 10.43
N PHE A 49 14.50 6.71 9.79
CA PHE A 49 13.39 6.99 8.87
C PHE A 49 13.47 6.20 7.54
N ARG A 50 13.87 4.93 7.62
CA ARG A 50 13.95 3.98 6.51
C ARG A 50 13.35 2.66 6.97
N ALA A 51 12.45 2.12 6.15
CA ALA A 51 11.89 0.79 6.34
C ALA A 51 12.01 -0.03 5.05
N THR A 52 12.40 -1.30 5.20
CA THR A 52 12.37 -2.25 4.10
C THR A 52 11.00 -2.92 4.05
N VAL A 53 10.34 -2.81 2.90
CA VAL A 53 9.06 -3.46 2.62
C VAL A 53 9.36 -4.77 1.90
N ASN A 54 8.82 -5.88 2.40
CA ASN A 54 8.98 -7.19 1.79
C ASN A 54 7.64 -7.71 1.24
N VAL A 55 7.69 -8.22 0.01
CA VAL A 55 6.59 -8.90 -0.66
C VAL A 55 7.05 -10.30 -1.01
N ARG A 56 6.31 -11.33 -0.60
CA ARG A 56 6.69 -12.71 -0.89
C ARG A 56 6.59 -12.98 -2.39
N ALA A 57 7.72 -13.33 -3.03
CA ALA A 57 7.81 -13.47 -4.48
C ALA A 57 6.91 -14.61 -5.01
N SER A 58 6.81 -15.73 -4.27
CA SER A 58 5.98 -16.88 -4.65
C SER A 58 4.50 -16.54 -4.80
N SER A 59 4.03 -15.56 -4.04
CA SER A 59 2.63 -15.20 -3.84
C SER A 59 2.26 -13.93 -4.61
N PHE A 60 3.26 -13.23 -5.15
CA PHE A 60 3.06 -12.01 -5.90
C PHE A 60 2.40 -12.31 -7.25
N ARG A 61 1.22 -11.74 -7.47
CA ARG A 61 0.46 -11.82 -8.71
C ARG A 61 -0.03 -10.41 -9.08
N PRO A 62 0.68 -9.68 -9.95
CA PRO A 62 0.28 -8.33 -10.30
C PRO A 62 -1.01 -8.34 -11.13
N ALA A 63 -1.87 -7.35 -10.91
CA ALA A 63 -3.14 -7.21 -11.61
C ALA A 63 -3.49 -5.71 -11.81
N PRO A 64 -4.13 -5.34 -12.94
CA PRO A 64 -4.42 -3.94 -13.26
C PRO A 64 -5.28 -3.20 -12.21
N THR A 65 -6.11 -3.94 -11.48
CA THR A 65 -7.01 -3.40 -10.46
C THR A 65 -6.54 -3.68 -9.03
N THR A 66 -5.27 -4.06 -8.84
CA THR A 66 -4.70 -4.34 -7.52
C THR A 66 -3.54 -3.40 -7.19
N TYR A 67 -3.56 -2.86 -5.98
CA TYR A 67 -2.61 -1.87 -5.50
C TYR A 67 -2.03 -2.29 -4.14
N PHE A 68 -0.76 -2.01 -3.90
CA PHE A 68 -0.20 -2.01 -2.56
C PHE A 68 -0.52 -0.72 -1.83
N VAL A 69 -0.91 -0.85 -0.56
CA VAL A 69 -1.01 0.26 0.39
C VAL A 69 0.05 0.03 1.46
N VAL A 70 1.15 0.77 1.43
CA VAL A 70 2.22 0.65 2.43
C VAL A 70 2.06 1.74 3.49
N LEU A 71 1.86 1.33 4.74
CA LEU A 71 1.71 2.21 5.89
C LEU A 71 2.95 2.10 6.79
N ALA A 72 3.42 3.23 7.30
CA ALA A 72 4.46 3.26 8.32
C ALA A 72 3.83 3.47 9.69
N TRP A 73 4.16 2.59 10.62
CA TRP A 73 3.86 2.72 12.04
C TRP A 73 5.10 3.28 12.75
N LEU A 74 4.99 4.50 13.28
CA LEU A 74 5.98 5.15 14.12
C LEU A 74 5.84 4.59 15.55
N ARG A 75 6.95 4.14 16.16
CA ARG A 75 6.93 3.64 17.54
C ARG A 75 6.77 4.75 18.56
N ASP A 76 7.43 5.88 18.32
CA ASP A 76 7.40 7.08 19.15
C ASP A 76 7.35 8.29 18.21
N PRO A 77 6.35 9.18 18.30
CA PRO A 77 5.07 8.94 18.96
C PRO A 77 4.33 7.76 18.31
N SER A 78 3.60 6.97 19.11
CA SER A 78 2.89 5.79 18.60
C SER A 78 1.77 6.19 17.62
N GLY A 79 1.88 5.81 16.36
CA GLY A 79 0.85 6.10 15.37
C GLY A 79 1.29 5.84 13.93
N PHE A 80 0.35 6.05 12.99
CA PHE A 80 0.71 6.01 11.58
C PHE A 80 1.37 7.31 11.13
N HIS A 81 2.41 7.18 10.32
CA HIS A 81 2.97 8.32 9.59
C HIS A 81 1.88 8.98 8.72
N GLN A 82 2.01 10.28 8.48
CA GLN A 82 1.03 11.05 7.72
C GLN A 82 1.09 10.80 6.22
N ASP A 83 2.11 10.07 5.75
CA ASP A 83 2.23 9.59 4.38
C ASP A 83 2.10 8.07 4.31
N PHE A 84 1.63 7.60 3.16
CA PHE A 84 1.64 6.19 2.78
C PHE A 84 2.10 6.04 1.32
N LEU A 85 2.46 4.82 0.91
CA LEU A 85 2.70 4.51 -0.50
C LEU A 85 1.48 3.83 -1.11
N PHE A 86 1.08 4.28 -2.28
CA PHE A 86 0.03 3.67 -3.11
C PHE A 86 0.64 3.23 -4.44
N ILE A 87 0.88 1.93 -4.58
CA ILE A 87 1.69 1.39 -5.69
C ILE A 87 0.80 0.46 -6.53
N PRO A 88 0.60 0.73 -7.82
CA PRO A 88 0.00 -0.24 -8.74
C PRO A 88 0.85 -1.51 -8.75
N THR A 89 0.23 -2.69 -8.55
CA THR A 89 1.01 -3.93 -8.49
C THR A 89 1.81 -4.20 -9.76
N LEU A 90 1.36 -3.72 -10.92
CA LEU A 90 2.09 -3.82 -12.19
C LEU A 90 3.43 -3.10 -12.20
N GLU A 91 3.61 -2.07 -11.37
CA GLU A 91 4.82 -1.24 -11.34
C GLU A 91 5.82 -1.68 -10.25
N LEU A 92 5.48 -2.65 -9.40
CA LEU A 92 6.34 -3.06 -8.28
C LEU A 92 7.76 -3.44 -8.73
N LEU A 93 7.87 -4.17 -9.85
CA LEU A 93 9.15 -4.67 -10.37
C LEU A 93 10.05 -3.57 -10.95
N GLU A 94 9.56 -2.34 -11.11
CA GLU A 94 10.39 -1.20 -11.56
C GLU A 94 11.45 -0.80 -10.52
N PHE A 95 11.20 -1.10 -9.24
CA PHE A 95 12.05 -0.66 -8.14
C PHE A 95 12.30 -1.73 -7.07
N ALA A 96 11.45 -2.74 -6.95
CA ALA A 96 11.68 -3.85 -6.03
C ALA A 96 12.80 -4.76 -6.52
N ARG A 97 13.62 -5.25 -5.60
CA ARG A 97 14.73 -6.16 -5.85
C ARG A 97 14.47 -7.49 -5.20
N ASP A 98 14.88 -8.57 -5.85
CA ASP A 98 14.92 -9.89 -5.21
C ASP A 98 15.94 -9.86 -4.06
N ASP A 99 15.51 -10.23 -2.84
CA ASP A 99 16.36 -10.27 -1.66
C ASP A 99 17.19 -11.56 -1.55
N SER A 100 17.06 -12.49 -2.51
CA SER A 100 17.62 -13.85 -2.54
C SER A 100 17.07 -14.80 -1.47
N TYR A 101 16.10 -14.36 -0.67
CA TYR A 101 15.41 -15.14 0.37
C TYR A 101 13.93 -15.36 0.04
N GLY A 102 13.55 -15.14 -1.22
CA GLY A 102 12.20 -15.36 -1.72
C GLY A 102 11.25 -14.16 -1.55
N HIS A 103 11.80 -12.95 -1.34
CA HIS A 103 11.03 -11.72 -1.34
C HIS A 103 11.48 -10.75 -2.42
N LEU A 104 10.51 -9.98 -2.89
CA LEU A 104 10.74 -8.71 -3.57
C LEU A 104 10.74 -7.63 -2.51
N SER A 105 11.82 -6.87 -2.44
CA SER A 105 12.05 -5.89 -1.39
C SER A 105 12.43 -4.53 -1.94
N PHE A 106 11.96 -3.49 -1.26
CA PHE A 106 12.34 -2.11 -1.55
C PHE A 106 12.40 -1.30 -0.27
N ASP A 107 13.20 -0.23 -0.30
CA ASP A 107 13.37 0.65 0.85
C ASP A 107 12.55 1.91 0.70
N TRP A 108 11.69 2.13 1.67
CA TRP A 108 10.96 3.38 1.81
C TRP A 108 11.65 4.28 2.82
N HIS A 109 12.10 5.44 2.34
CA HIS A 109 12.63 6.52 3.16
C HIS A 109 11.50 7.48 3.48
N LEU A 110 11.20 7.71 4.75
CA LEU A 110 10.09 8.58 5.15
C LEU A 110 10.44 10.07 5.06
N SER A 111 11.72 10.41 5.22
CA SER A 111 12.24 11.76 4.96
C SER A 111 12.39 12.00 3.45
N SER A 112 11.99 13.18 3.00
CA SER A 112 12.11 13.65 1.61
C SER A 112 13.47 14.27 1.28
N GLU A 113 14.47 14.14 2.17
CA GLU A 113 15.79 14.78 1.97
C GLU A 113 16.53 14.26 0.75
N THR A 114 16.21 13.06 0.27
CA THR A 114 16.78 12.51 -0.97
C THR A 114 15.65 12.06 -1.89
N PRO A 115 15.56 12.60 -3.12
CA PRO A 115 14.59 12.15 -4.11
C PRO A 115 14.69 10.64 -4.32
N SER A 116 13.54 9.97 -4.26
CA SER A 116 13.40 8.54 -4.45
C SER A 116 12.48 8.24 -5.62
N ALA A 117 12.74 7.14 -6.34
CA ALA A 117 11.82 6.61 -7.34
C ALA A 117 10.43 6.29 -6.74
N LEU A 118 10.33 6.14 -5.41
CA LEU A 118 9.08 5.89 -4.70
C LEU A 118 8.25 7.15 -4.46
N ASP A 119 8.81 8.36 -4.64
CA ASP A 119 8.09 9.60 -4.33
C ASP A 119 6.87 9.80 -5.22
N LYS A 120 6.85 9.22 -6.44
CA LYS A 120 5.66 9.21 -7.31
C LYS A 120 4.46 8.46 -6.73
N TYR A 121 4.69 7.55 -5.79
CA TYR A 121 3.66 6.74 -5.11
C TYR A 121 3.31 7.27 -3.72
N ARG A 122 4.01 8.30 -3.25
CA ARG A 122 3.80 8.87 -1.91
C ARG A 122 2.57 9.76 -1.91
N HIS A 123 1.69 9.52 -0.96
CA HIS A 123 0.50 10.36 -0.76
C HIS A 123 0.23 10.60 0.73
N PRO A 124 -0.38 11.73 1.08
CA PRO A 124 -0.91 11.96 2.42
C PRO A 124 -1.95 10.90 2.78
N LEU A 125 -1.92 10.39 4.02
CA LEU A 125 -2.88 9.39 4.53
C LEU A 125 -4.32 9.91 4.53
N SER A 126 -4.52 11.23 4.54
CA SER A 126 -5.82 11.86 4.30
C SER A 126 -6.42 11.51 2.95
N ASP A 127 -5.58 11.26 1.95
CA ASP A 127 -6.00 11.08 0.55
C ASP A 127 -6.32 9.62 0.21
N LEU A 128 -6.18 8.70 1.17
CA LEU A 128 -6.34 7.26 0.95
C LEU A 128 -7.64 6.92 0.21
N SER A 129 -8.78 7.42 0.68
CA SER A 129 -10.09 7.15 0.05
C SER A 129 -10.16 7.73 -1.35
N GLN A 130 -9.65 8.96 -1.54
CA GLN A 130 -9.64 9.61 -2.85
C GLN A 130 -8.79 8.84 -3.86
N ARG A 131 -7.61 8.35 -3.45
CA ARG A 131 -6.72 7.55 -4.32
C ARG A 131 -7.40 6.27 -4.77
N VAL A 132 -8.09 5.59 -3.86
CA VAL A 132 -8.86 4.38 -4.18
C VAL A 132 -9.99 4.72 -5.17
N ILE A 133 -10.73 5.81 -4.94
CA ILE A 133 -11.81 6.26 -5.86
C ILE A 133 -11.28 6.55 -7.27
N THR A 134 -10.11 7.19 -7.40
CA THR A 134 -9.53 7.50 -8.71
C THR A 134 -8.88 6.29 -9.39
N SER A 135 -8.84 5.14 -8.72
CA SER A 135 -8.24 3.90 -9.24
C SER A 135 -9.26 2.96 -9.88
N PHE A 136 -10.56 3.29 -9.77
CA PHE A 136 -11.58 2.53 -10.49
C PHE A 136 -11.55 2.89 -11.98
N PRO A 137 -11.71 1.89 -12.87
CA PRO A 137 -11.88 2.12 -14.30
C PRO A 137 -13.20 2.83 -14.65
#